data_AF-A0AAU2UVY8-F1
#
_entry.id   AF-A0AAU2UVY8-F1
#
_cell.length_a   1.000
_cell.length_b   1.000
_cell.length_c   1.000
_cell.angle_alpha   90.00
_cell.angle_beta   90.00
_cell.angle_gamma   90.00
#
_symmetry.space_group_name_H-M   'P 1'
#
loop_
_entity.id
_entity.type
_entity.pdbx_description
1 polymer ?
#
loop_
_entity_poly.entity_id
_entity_poly.type
_entity_poly.pdbx_seq_one_letter_code
_entity_poly.pdbx_strand_id
1 'polypeptide(L)'
;MLVGKCRVQTAVIGHVDSELPVVLPMEAIEVDDFRTCHADQTYWCGTWLGGYGHQLNTKLYTDRACQVAHIPAPEHTSTCTRRAAGVSSADHLHIKQGSLTWLGQVGERGSGRR
;
A
#
# COMPACT_ATOMS: atom_id res chain seq x y z
N MET A 1 22.42 -14.39 6.00
CA MET A 1 22.27 -12.94 5.77
C MET A 1 20.78 -12.62 5.73
N LEU A 2 20.24 -11.92 6.73
CA LEU A 2 18.81 -11.60 6.82
C LEU A 2 18.54 -10.23 6.22
N VAL A 3 18.30 -10.18 4.91
CA VAL A 3 17.76 -8.99 4.23
C VAL A 3 16.26 -8.90 4.52
N GLY A 4 15.83 -7.82 5.19
CA GLY A 4 14.44 -7.34 5.20
C GLY A 4 13.43 -8.17 5.98
N LYS A 5 13.41 -8.04 7.31
CA LYS A 5 12.40 -8.65 8.21
C LYS A 5 11.17 -7.77 8.51
N CYS A 6 11.02 -6.61 7.87
CA CYS A 6 9.76 -5.86 7.97
C CYS A 6 8.73 -6.52 7.05
N ARG A 7 7.91 -7.41 7.62
CA ARG A 7 6.70 -7.93 6.98
C ARG A 7 5.69 -6.79 6.89
N VAL A 8 5.63 -6.13 5.73
CA VAL A 8 4.70 -5.04 5.46
C VAL A 8 3.52 -5.55 4.66
N GLN A 9 2.31 -5.14 5.05
CA GLN A 9 1.08 -5.46 4.31
C GLN A 9 0.52 -4.25 3.55
N THR A 10 1.06 -3.05 3.80
CA THR A 10 0.54 -1.78 3.26
C THR A 10 1.54 -1.09 2.34
N ALA A 11 1.01 -0.56 1.23
CA ALA A 11 1.73 0.27 0.29
C ALA A 11 0.88 1.46 -0.14
N VAL A 12 1.46 2.37 -0.92
CA VAL A 12 0.70 3.37 -1.67
C VAL A 12 0.86 3.12 -3.17
N ILE A 13 -0.16 3.47 -3.95
CA ILE A 13 -0.23 3.23 -5.39
C ILE A 13 0.36 4.40 -6.18
N GLY A 14 1.14 4.10 -7.22
CA GLY A 14 1.57 5.06 -8.25
C GLY A 14 2.92 5.73 -7.97
N HIS A 15 3.07 6.39 -6.81
CA HIS A 15 4.32 7.06 -6.44
C HIS A 15 4.49 7.17 -4.92
N VAL A 16 5.69 7.55 -4.47
CA VAL A 16 6.09 7.65 -3.04
C VAL A 16 5.18 8.55 -2.19
N ASP A 17 4.75 9.69 -2.71
CA ASP A 17 3.94 10.66 -1.96
C ASP A 17 2.42 10.48 -2.17
N SER A 18 2.03 9.38 -2.82
CA SER A 18 0.62 9.07 -3.05
C SER A 18 -0.10 8.84 -1.72
N GLU A 19 -1.35 9.27 -1.67
CA GLU A 19 -2.24 9.10 -0.53
C GLU A 19 -3.30 8.03 -0.80
N LEU A 20 -3.07 7.18 -1.81
CA LEU A 20 -3.93 6.05 -2.15
C LEU A 20 -3.34 4.79 -1.50
N PRO A 21 -3.81 4.42 -0.29
CA PRO A 21 -3.28 3.25 0.39
C PRO A 21 -3.81 1.98 -0.28
N VAL A 22 -3.03 0.92 -0.19
CA VAL A 22 -3.45 -0.42 -0.58
C VAL A 22 -2.94 -1.44 0.41
N VAL A 23 -3.73 -2.49 0.62
CA VAL A 23 -3.38 -3.62 1.48
C VAL A 23 -3.21 -4.84 0.59
N LEU A 24 -2.06 -5.50 0.68
CA LEU A 24 -1.86 -6.76 -0.01
C LEU A 24 -2.63 -7.88 0.72
N PRO A 25 -3.43 -8.70 0.01
CA PRO A 25 -4.03 -9.89 0.58
C PRO A 25 -2.98 -10.86 1.14
N MET A 26 -3.37 -11.65 2.14
CA MET A 26 -2.46 -12.61 2.77
C MET A 26 -2.41 -13.93 1.99
N GLU A 27 -3.51 -14.33 1.35
CA GLU A 27 -3.61 -15.60 0.65
C GLU A 27 -3.15 -15.49 -0.80
N ALA A 28 -2.41 -16.50 -1.28
CA ALA A 28 -1.81 -16.48 -2.61
C ALA A 28 -2.83 -16.32 -3.75
N ILE A 29 -4.02 -16.92 -3.60
CA ILE A 29 -5.09 -16.82 -4.60
C ILE A 29 -5.63 -15.39 -4.69
N GLU A 30 -5.84 -14.73 -3.56
CA GLU A 30 -6.31 -13.34 -3.52
C GLU A 30 -5.24 -12.37 -4.02
N VAL A 31 -3.96 -12.71 -3.87
CA VAL A 31 -2.86 -11.90 -4.43
C VAL A 31 -2.84 -11.94 -5.96
N ASP A 32 -3.28 -13.03 -6.59
CA ASP A 32 -3.36 -13.12 -8.05
C ASP A 32 -4.48 -12.23 -8.60
N ASP A 33 -5.66 -12.30 -7.99
CA ASP A 33 -6.79 -11.40 -8.28
C ASP A 33 -6.39 -9.93 -8.04
N PHE A 34 -5.70 -9.67 -6.92
CA PHE A 34 -5.18 -8.35 -6.58
C PHE A 34 -4.26 -7.79 -7.66
N ARG A 35 -3.32 -8.61 -8.17
CA ARG A 35 -2.40 -8.23 -9.24
C ARG A 35 -3.15 -7.92 -10.53
N THR A 36 -4.17 -8.71 -10.85
CA THR A 36 -5.00 -8.49 -12.03
C THR A 36 -5.76 -7.17 -11.95
N CYS A 37 -6.39 -6.87 -10.81
CA CYS A 37 -7.10 -5.61 -10.56
C CYS A 37 -6.18 -4.37 -10.58
N HIS A 38 -4.88 -4.56 -10.37
CA HIS A 38 -3.88 -3.48 -10.26
C HIS A 38 -2.70 -3.66 -11.23
N ALA A 39 -2.93 -4.26 -12.41
CA ALA A 39 -1.87 -4.72 -13.30
C ALA A 39 -0.88 -3.62 -13.73
N ASP A 40 -1.37 -2.39 -13.93
CA ASP A 40 -0.56 -1.25 -14.36
C ASP A 40 -0.07 -0.37 -13.20
N GLN A 41 -0.27 -0.81 -11.96
CA GLN A 41 0.05 -0.04 -10.78
C GLN A 41 1.42 -0.40 -10.21
N THR A 42 2.11 0.62 -9.70
CA THR A 42 3.34 0.46 -8.93
C THR A 42 3.04 0.67 -7.46
N TYR A 43 3.76 -0.07 -6.59
CA TYR A 43 3.57 -0.03 -5.15
C TYR A 43 4.77 0.59 -4.48
N TRP A 44 4.54 1.47 -3.51
CA TRP A 44 5.61 2.24 -2.89
C TRP A 44 5.56 2.18 -1.38
N CYS A 45 6.74 2.18 -0.77
CA CYS A 45 6.91 2.40 0.66
C CYS A 45 6.73 3.89 0.96
N GLY A 46 5.48 4.36 0.85
CA GLY A 46 5.17 5.79 0.78
C GLY A 46 5.52 6.60 2.03
N THR A 47 5.71 7.90 1.83
CA THR A 47 6.09 8.87 2.88
C THR A 47 5.02 8.96 3.97
N TRP A 48 3.75 8.98 3.58
CA TRP A 48 2.60 9.02 4.51
C TRP A 48 2.47 7.78 5.39
N LEU A 49 3.05 6.66 4.96
CA LEU A 49 3.13 5.44 5.75
C LEU A 49 4.37 5.41 6.66
N GLY A 50 5.13 6.51 6.75
CA GLY A 50 6.42 6.56 7.44
C GLY A 50 7.52 5.74 6.74
N GLY A 51 7.38 5.54 5.42
CA GLY A 51 8.31 4.81 4.58
C GLY A 51 9.39 5.68 3.95
N TYR A 52 10.39 5.04 3.34
CA TYR A 52 11.56 5.69 2.74
C TYR A 52 11.38 6.07 1.26
N GLY A 53 10.23 5.74 0.66
CA GLY A 53 9.95 6.05 -0.73
C GLY A 53 10.52 5.10 -1.78
N HIS A 54 11.01 3.93 -1.37
CA HIS A 54 11.44 2.90 -2.32
C HIS A 54 10.25 2.07 -2.84
N GLN A 55 10.36 1.65 -4.09
CA GLN A 55 9.38 0.78 -4.72
C GLN A 55 9.36 -0.60 -4.06
N LEU A 56 8.16 -1.18 -4.02
CA LEU A 56 7.85 -2.47 -3.45
C LEU A 56 7.40 -3.42 -4.56
N ASN A 57 7.58 -4.71 -4.33
CA ASN A 57 6.98 -5.79 -5.11
C ASN A 57 6.14 -6.68 -4.18
N THR A 58 5.12 -7.33 -4.73
CA THR A 58 4.30 -8.30 -4.00
C THR A 58 5.02 -9.64 -3.98
N LYS A 59 5.21 -10.21 -2.80
CA LYS A 59 5.77 -11.55 -2.63
C LYS A 59 4.66 -12.54 -2.35
N LEU A 60 4.54 -13.49 -3.26
CA LEU A 60 3.61 -14.61 -3.18
C LEU A 60 4.26 -15.75 -2.42
N TYR A 61 3.54 -16.28 -1.44
CA TYR A 61 3.93 -17.42 -0.62
C TYR A 61 2.74 -18.36 -0.48
N THR A 62 2.99 -19.66 -0.56
CA THR A 62 1.95 -20.69 -0.38
C THR A 62 2.01 -21.37 0.99
N ASP A 63 3.10 -21.14 1.72
CA ASP A 63 3.41 -21.72 3.03
C ASP A 63 3.33 -20.69 4.18
N ARG A 64 3.15 -19.41 3.85
CA ARG A 64 3.03 -18.30 4.79
C ARG A 64 2.27 -17.14 4.16
N ALA A 65 1.88 -16.16 4.97
CA ALA A 65 1.21 -14.96 4.49
C ALA A 65 2.04 -14.22 3.43
N CYS A 66 1.38 -13.86 2.33
CA CYS A 66 1.88 -12.94 1.33
C CYS A 66 2.13 -11.56 1.95
N GLN A 67 3.09 -10.84 1.38
CA GLN A 67 3.53 -9.53 1.90
C GLN A 67 4.14 -8.70 0.77
N VAL A 68 4.16 -7.38 0.94
CA VAL A 68 4.99 -6.52 0.09
C VAL A 68 6.42 -6.50 0.61
N ALA A 69 7.37 -6.37 -0.32
CA ALA A 69 8.79 -6.30 0.00
C ALA A 69 9.50 -5.30 -0.89
N HIS A 70 10.53 -4.66 -0.35
CA HIS A 70 11.38 -3.78 -1.14
C HIS A 70 12.06 -4.53 -2.29
N ILE A 71 12.10 -3.89 -3.45
CA ILE A 71 12.91 -4.33 -4.58
C ILE A 71 14.38 -4.10 -4.20
N PRO A 72 15.24 -5.13 -4.21
CA PRO A 72 16.67 -4.94 -3.95
C PRO A 72 17.28 -4.05 -5.03
N ALA A 73 17.94 -2.96 -4.63
CA ALA A 73 18.76 -2.14 -5.52
C ALA A 73 20.22 -2.17 -5.04
N PRO A 74 21.21 -2.34 -5.94
CA PRO A 74 22.62 -2.50 -5.57
C PRO A 74 23.19 -1.29 -4.80
N GLU A 75 22.64 -0.10 -4.99
CA GLU A 75 23.02 1.15 -4.32
C GLU A 75 22.28 1.40 -2.98
N HIS A 76 21.27 0.58 -2.64
CA HIS A 76 20.40 0.80 -1.49
C HIS A 76 20.33 -0.43 -0.57
N THR A 77 21.29 -0.51 0.35
CA THR A 77 21.29 -1.43 1.50
C THR A 77 20.51 -0.88 2.70
N SER A 78 19.74 0.19 2.50
CA SER A 78 18.99 0.89 3.55
C SER A 78 17.90 -0.02 4.12
N THR A 79 18.03 -0.38 5.39
CA THR A 79 16.96 -1.06 6.13
C THR A 79 15.78 -0.12 6.25
N CYS A 80 14.60 -0.54 5.79
CA CYS A 80 13.37 0.23 5.97
C CYS A 80 13.17 0.56 7.45
N THR A 81 13.04 1.86 7.77
CA THR A 81 12.90 2.37 9.14
C THR A 81 11.45 2.40 9.62
N ARG A 82 10.50 2.02 8.75
CA ARG A 82 9.08 1.99 9.08
C ARG A 82 8.85 1.07 10.28
N ARG A 83 8.30 1.64 11.37
CA ARG A 83 7.99 0.89 12.60
C ARG A 83 6.63 0.18 12.54
N ALA A 84 5.63 0.81 11.92
CA ALA A 84 4.30 0.24 11.75
C ALA A 84 4.21 -0.48 10.41
N ALA A 85 4.20 -1.81 10.42
CA ALA A 85 4.22 -2.62 9.20
C ALA A 85 2.90 -3.35 8.89
N GLY A 86 1.97 -3.35 9.85
CA GLY A 86 0.64 -3.97 9.69
C GLY A 86 -0.36 -3.09 8.94
N VAL A 87 -1.55 -3.65 8.68
CA VAL A 87 -2.68 -2.99 8.01
C VAL A 87 -3.01 -1.62 8.63
N SER A 88 -2.98 -1.53 9.96
CA SER A 88 -3.33 -0.30 10.69
C SER A 88 -2.42 0.90 10.40
N SER A 89 -1.23 0.68 9.85
CA SER A 89 -0.32 1.77 9.46
C SER A 89 -0.93 2.71 8.41
N ALA A 90 -1.90 2.22 7.64
CA ALA A 90 -2.58 2.97 6.59
C ALA A 90 -3.96 3.51 7.03
N ASP A 91 -4.39 3.33 8.28
CA ASP A 91 -5.75 3.69 8.73
C ASP A 91 -6.07 5.16 8.46
N HIS A 92 -5.13 6.06 8.76
CA HIS A 92 -5.31 7.50 8.53
C HIS A 92 -5.54 7.84 7.05
N LEU A 93 -4.88 7.12 6.13
CA LEU A 93 -5.10 7.28 4.69
C LEU A 93 -6.47 6.74 4.26
N HIS A 94 -6.86 5.57 4.76
CA HIS A 94 -8.19 5.00 4.47
C HIS A 94 -9.31 5.89 4.99
N ILE A 95 -9.17 6.42 6.21
CA ILE A 95 -10.12 7.37 6.81
C ILE A 95 -10.23 8.64 5.96
N LYS A 96 -9.10 9.20 5.51
CA LYS A 96 -9.09 10.36 4.61
C LYS A 96 -9.82 10.06 3.29
N GLN A 97 -9.51 8.94 2.64
CA GLN A 97 -10.15 8.55 1.37
C GLN A 97 -11.66 8.31 1.51
N GLY A 98 -12.09 7.64 2.58
CA GLY A 98 -13.50 7.45 2.89
C GLY A 98 -14.22 8.79 3.11
N SER A 99 -13.57 9.72 3.83
CA SER A 99 -14.10 11.07 4.08
C SER A 99 -14.26 11.87 2.78
N LEU A 100 -13.26 11.85 1.90
CA LEU A 100 -13.30 12.54 0.61
C LEU A 100 -14.38 11.97 -0.32
N THR A 101 -14.47 10.63 -0.40
CA THR A 101 -15.51 9.94 -1.18
C THR A 101 -16.91 10.35 -0.70
N TRP A 102 -17.14 10.35 0.62
CA TRP A 102 -18.42 10.76 1.19
C TRP A 102 -18.77 12.22 0.89
N LEU A 103 -17.80 13.14 1.03
CA LEU A 103 -18.00 14.56 0.71
C LEU A 103 -18.35 14.78 -0.76
N GLY A 104 -17.72 14.04 -1.68
CA GLY A 104 -18.05 14.08 -3.11
C GLY A 104 -19.51 13.72 -3.37
N GLN A 105 -19.98 12.62 -2.76
CA GLN A 105 -21.38 12.17 -2.88
C GLN A 105 -22.38 13.17 -2.27
N VAL A 106 -22.02 13.84 -1.17
CA VAL A 106 -22.87 14.87 -0.56
C VAL A 106 -22.93 16.13 -1.42
N GLY A 107 -21.81 16.54 -2.03
CA GLY A 107 -21.75 17.66 -2.96
C GLY A 107 -22.64 17.46 -4.19
N GLU A 108 -22.65 16.25 -4.76
CA GLU A 108 -23.53 15.88 -5.88
C GLU A 108 -25.01 15.93 -5.47
N ARG A 109 -25.37 15.41 -4.29
CA ARG A 109 -26.74 15.47 -3.77
C ARG A 109 -27.20 16.90 -3.45
N GLY A 110 -26.29 17.77 -3.02
CA GLY A 110 -26.57 19.18 -2.76
C GLY A 110 -26.79 20.03 -4.02
N SER A 111 -26.23 19.61 -5.16
CA SER A 111 -26.37 20.33 -6.45
C SER A 111 -27.71 20.06 -7.15
N GLY A 112 -28.47 19.04 -6.73
CA GLY A 112 -29.77 18.66 -7.31
C GLY A 112 -31.00 19.32 -6.68
N ARG A 113 -30.83 20.28 -5.77
CA ARG A 113 -31.92 21.11 -5.22
C ARG A 113 -31.67 22.58 -5.57
N ARG A 114 -32.14 23.00 -6.74
CA ARG A 114 -32.58 24.38 -6.99
C ARG A 114 -33.90 24.34 -7.74
#